data_AF-Q0CU25-F1
#
_entry.id   AF-Q0CU25-F1
#
_cell.length_a   1.000
_cell.length_b   1.000
_cell.length_c   1.000
_cell.angle_alpha   90.00
_cell.angle_beta   90.00
_cell.angle_gamma   90.00
#
_symmetry.space_group_name_H-M   'P 1'
#
loop_
_entity.id
_entity.type
_entity.pdbx_description
1 polymer ?
#
loop_
_entity_poly.entity_id
_entity_poly.type
_entity_poly.pdbx_seq_one_letter_code
_entity_poly.pdbx_strand_id
1 'polypeptide(L)'
;MSDNTNPGNFSNRPQEQVENIARKGGQSSHSGGFASMDSSKQRDIASKGGQASGGSFAPGDPRAREAGRKGGSSTNADAPEE
;
A
#
# COMPACT_ATOMS: atom_id res chain seq x y z
N MET A 1 7.44 -19.96 12.88
CA MET A 1 7.43 -19.49 11.48
C MET A 1 6.16 -18.68 11.32
N SER A 2 6.18 -17.60 10.56
CA SER A 2 5.07 -16.65 10.53
C SER A 2 3.89 -17.28 9.79
N ASP A 3 3.02 -18.00 10.51
CA ASP A 3 1.78 -18.61 10.01
C ASP A 3 0.71 -17.52 9.77
N ASN A 4 1.09 -16.48 9.02
CA ASN A 4 0.20 -15.40 8.63
C ASN A 4 -0.30 -15.70 7.21
N THR A 5 -1.43 -16.41 7.15
CA THR A 5 -2.12 -16.83 5.92
C THR A 5 -2.83 -15.67 5.23
N ASN A 6 -2.22 -14.48 5.20
CA ASN A 6 -2.71 -13.40 4.36
C ASN A 6 -2.30 -13.70 2.90
N PRO A 7 -3.23 -14.11 2.01
CA PRO A 7 -2.90 -14.51 0.65
C PRO A 7 -2.24 -13.39 -0.17
N GLY A 8 -2.36 -12.14 0.28
CA GLY A 8 -1.74 -10.98 -0.37
C GLY A 8 -0.27 -10.74 -0.01
N ASN A 9 0.27 -11.37 1.05
CA ASN A 9 1.61 -11.08 1.56
C ASN A 9 2.73 -11.62 0.64
N PHE A 10 3.87 -10.95 0.59
CA PHE A 10 5.02 -11.36 -0.23
C PHE A 10 5.60 -12.71 0.18
N SER A 11 5.49 -13.07 1.46
CA SER A 11 5.90 -14.39 1.98
C SER A 11 5.09 -15.56 1.41
N ASN A 12 3.89 -15.30 0.89
CA ASN A 12 2.98 -16.29 0.31
C ASN A 12 3.03 -16.31 -1.22
N ARG A 13 4.03 -15.65 -1.83
CA ARG A 13 4.22 -15.56 -3.29
C ARG A 13 5.46 -16.35 -3.74
N PRO A 14 5.48 -16.88 -4.98
CA PRO A 14 6.68 -17.48 -5.55
C PRO A 14 7.85 -16.48 -5.55
N GLN A 15 9.06 -16.95 -5.22
CA GLN A 15 10.25 -16.09 -5.15
C GLN A 15 10.51 -15.35 -6.46
N GLU A 16 10.33 -16.03 -7.60
CA GLU A 16 10.44 -15.43 -8.93
C GLU A 16 9.47 -14.26 -9.13
N GLN A 17 8.22 -14.40 -8.66
CA GLN A 17 7.22 -13.33 -8.76
C GLN A 17 7.63 -12.13 -7.89
N VAL A 18 8.09 -12.36 -6.66
CA VAL A 18 8.57 -11.31 -5.76
C VAL A 18 9.79 -10.61 -6.36
N GLU A 19 10.72 -11.36 -6.93
CA GLU A 19 11.91 -10.84 -7.59
C GLU A 19 11.55 -9.99 -8.80
N ASN A 20 10.62 -10.44 -9.65
CA ASN A 20 10.13 -9.68 -10.79
C ASN A 20 9.44 -8.37 -10.36
N ILE A 21 8.65 -8.40 -9.28
CA ILE A 21 8.01 -7.19 -8.70
C ILE A 21 9.08 -6.22 -8.19
N ALA A 22 10.05 -6.71 -7.42
CA ALA A 22 11.14 -5.90 -6.89
C ALA A 22 11.99 -5.30 -8.02
N ARG A 23 12.34 -6.10 -9.04
CA ARG A 23 13.09 -5.67 -10.22
C ARG A 23 12.35 -4.59 -10.99
N LYS A 24 11.05 -4.76 -11.23
CA LYS A 24 10.19 -3.76 -11.90
C LYS A 24 10.06 -2.47 -11.10
N GLY A 25 9.91 -2.56 -9.78
CA GLY A 25 9.92 -1.41 -8.88
C GLY A 25 11.26 -0.66 -8.90
N GLY A 26 12.37 -1.41 -8.87
CA GLY A 26 13.72 -0.87 -9.02
C GLY A 26 13.91 -0.15 -10.35
N GLN A 27 13.58 -0.78 -11.47
CA GLN A 27 13.68 -0.18 -12.81
C GLN A 27 12.87 1.11 -12.95
N SER A 28 11.67 1.15 -12.38
CA SER A 28 10.82 2.36 -12.38
C SER A 28 11.42 3.52 -11.58
N SER A 29 12.39 3.24 -10.70
CA SER A 29 13.07 4.23 -9.86
C SER A 29 14.32 4.83 -10.51
N HIS A 30 14.81 4.27 -11.64
CA HIS A 30 16.06 4.69 -12.28
C HIS A 30 15.96 6.07 -12.99
N SER A 31 14.76 6.54 -13.31
CA SER A 31 14.54 7.84 -14.00
C SER A 31 14.30 9.02 -13.04
N GLY A 32 14.56 8.84 -11.75
CA GLY A 32 14.21 9.80 -10.70
C GLY A 32 12.75 9.65 -10.27
N GLY A 33 12.55 9.17 -9.04
CA GLY A 33 11.22 8.98 -8.47
C GLY A 33 10.59 10.31 -8.00
N PHE A 34 9.49 10.21 -7.24
CA PHE A 34 8.85 11.36 -6.63
C PHE A 34 9.84 12.23 -5.83
N ALA A 35 10.77 11.61 -5.10
CA ALA A 35 11.80 12.29 -4.31
C ALA A 35 12.79 13.10 -5.16
N SER A 36 12.97 12.75 -6.44
CA SER A 36 13.89 13.41 -7.36
C SER A 36 13.24 14.54 -8.16
N MET A 37 11.93 14.75 -8.03
CA MET A 37 11.22 15.86 -8.69
C MET A 37 11.48 17.21 -8.00
N ASP A 38 11.19 18.33 -8.67
CA ASP A 38 11.21 19.65 -8.06
C ASP A 38 10.25 19.77 -6.87
N SER A 39 10.67 20.47 -5.82
CA SER A 39 9.90 20.59 -4.57
C SER A 39 8.50 21.21 -4.76
N SER A 40 8.34 22.12 -5.71
CA SER A 40 7.04 22.72 -6.03
C SER A 40 6.10 21.69 -6.68
N LYS A 41 6.62 20.92 -7.63
CA LYS A 41 5.87 19.85 -8.31
C LYS A 41 5.49 18.72 -7.34
N GLN A 42 6.39 18.36 -6.43
CA GLN A 42 6.08 17.40 -5.36
C GLN A 42 4.91 17.88 -4.50
N ARG A 43 4.92 19.16 -4.08
CA ARG A 43 3.85 19.77 -3.28
C ARG A 43 2.52 19.78 -4.02
N ASP A 44 2.51 20.12 -5.30
CA ASP A 44 1.29 20.14 -6.11
C ASP A 44 0.67 18.74 -6.23
N ILE A 45 1.49 17.72 -6.49
CA ILE A 45 1.03 16.33 -6.58
C ILE A 45 0.51 15.85 -5.21
N ALA A 46 1.24 16.12 -4.13
CA ALA A 46 0.82 15.76 -2.77
C ALA A 46 -0.50 16.46 -2.39
N SER A 47 -0.65 17.74 -2.72
CA SER A 47 -1.86 18.52 -2.48
C SER A 47 -3.06 17.94 -3.24
N LYS A 48 -2.90 17.65 -4.54
CA LYS A 48 -3.94 17.00 -5.36
C LYS A 48 -4.33 15.62 -4.79
N GLY A 49 -3.35 14.84 -4.35
CA GLY A 49 -3.58 13.56 -3.69
C GLY A 49 -4.39 13.70 -2.40
N GLY A 50 -4.05 14.67 -1.55
CA GLY A 50 -4.78 14.96 -0.32
C GLY A 50 -6.22 15.43 -0.57
N GLN A 51 -6.43 16.27 -1.58
CA GLN A 51 -7.76 16.75 -2.00
C GLN A 51 -8.63 15.61 -2.54
N ALA A 52 -8.07 14.75 -3.39
CA ALA A 52 -8.77 13.59 -3.93
C ALA A 52 -9.09 12.54 -2.85
N SER A 53 -8.22 12.43 -1.84
CA SER A 53 -8.35 11.48 -0.74
C SER A 53 -9.20 11.99 0.42
N GLY A 54 -10.18 12.88 0.22
CA GLY A 54 -11.07 13.34 1.30
C GLY A 54 -10.39 13.95 2.55
N GLY A 55 -9.08 14.22 2.51
CA GLY A 55 -8.24 14.61 3.63
C GLY A 55 -7.75 13.48 4.54
N SER A 56 -6.89 13.83 5.50
CA SER A 56 -6.47 12.94 6.58
C SER A 56 -7.61 12.68 7.55
N PHE A 57 -7.71 11.47 8.07
CA PHE A 57 -8.67 11.17 9.13
C PHE A 57 -8.29 11.87 10.45
N ALA A 58 -9.28 12.40 11.16
CA ALA A 58 -9.06 12.89 12.52
C ALA A 58 -8.78 11.71 13.47
N PRO A 59 -8.05 11.91 14.59
CA PRO A 59 -7.91 10.88 15.61
C PRO A 59 -9.28 10.40 16.10
N GLY A 60 -9.53 9.09 16.02
CA GLY A 60 -10.81 8.48 16.41
C GLY A 60 -11.91 8.53 15.35
N ASP A 61 -11.63 9.02 14.13
CA ASP A 61 -12.61 9.07 13.05
C ASP A 61 -13.08 7.66 12.66
N PRO A 62 -14.40 7.38 12.65
CA PRO A 62 -14.94 6.06 12.33
C PRO A 62 -14.57 5.63 10.91
N ARG A 63 -14.39 6.56 9.95
CA ARG A 63 -13.96 6.25 8.59
C ARG A 63 -12.52 5.76 8.53
N ALA A 64 -11.65 6.27 9.40
CA ALA A 64 -10.27 5.77 9.54
C ALA A 64 -10.28 4.34 10.07
N ARG A 65 -11.13 4.10 11.07
CA ARG A 65 -11.28 2.78 11.69
C ARG A 65 -11.88 1.78 10.70
N GLU A 66 -12.86 2.19 9.91
CA GLU A 66 -13.45 1.37 8.86
C GLU A 66 -12.48 1.11 7.71
N ALA A 67 -11.76 2.13 7.24
CA ALA A 67 -10.73 1.98 6.20
C ALA A 67 -9.59 1.06 6.67
N GLY A 68 -9.13 1.23 7.91
CA GLY A 68 -8.13 0.37 8.54
C GLY A 68 -8.67 -1.05 8.76
N ARG A 69 -9.92 -1.19 9.23
CA ARG A 69 -10.58 -2.49 9.38
C ARG A 69 -10.74 -3.18 8.04
N LYS A 70 -11.19 -2.49 6.99
CA LYS A 70 -11.33 -3.02 5.64
C LYS A 70 -9.97 -3.44 5.08
N GLY A 71 -8.95 -2.59 5.22
CA GLY A 71 -7.57 -2.92 4.85
C GLY A 71 -7.03 -4.16 5.59
N GLY A 72 -7.38 -4.32 6.86
CA GLY A 72 -7.05 -5.49 7.67
C GLY A 72 -8.05 -6.64 7.62
N SER A 73 -9.20 -6.51 6.95
CA SER A 73 -10.21 -7.57 6.79
C SER A 73 -10.05 -8.27 5.45
N SER A 74 -9.49 -7.58 4.45
CA SER A 74 -8.99 -8.21 3.22
C SER A 74 -7.89 -9.26 3.48
N THR A 75 -7.38 -9.35 4.70
CA THR A 75 -6.41 -10.37 5.13
C THR A 75 -7.06 -11.59 5.78
N ASN A 76 -8.39 -11.58 6.04
CA ASN A 76 -9.10 -12.62 6.79
C ASN A 76 -10.23 -13.31 5.99
N ALA A 77 -10.39 -13.05 4.69
CA ALA A 77 -11.48 -13.60 3.88
C ALA A 77 -11.27 -15.07 3.42
N ASP A 78 -10.33 -15.80 4.03
CA ASP A 78 -10.01 -17.20 3.73
C ASP A 78 -9.75 -18.01 5.02
N ALA A 79 -10.56 -17.78 6.05
CA ALA A 79 -10.67 -18.74 7.15
C ALA A 79 -11.64 -19.85 6.72
N PRO A 80 -11.23 -21.13 6.61
CA PRO A 80 -12.17 -22.22 6.44
C PRO A 80 -13.08 -22.26 7.68
N GLU A 81 -14.40 -22.29 7.45
CA GLU A 81 -15.34 -22.79 8.45
C GLU A 81 -14.92 -24.24 8.78
N GLU A 82 -14.74 -24.52 10.07
CA GLU A 82 -14.91 -25.87 10.61
C GLU A 82 -16.33 -26.01 11.15
#